data_AF-A0A952PX24-F1
#
_entry.id   AF-A0A952PX24-F1
#
_cell.length_a   1.000
_cell.length_b   1.000
_cell.length_c   1.000
_cell.angle_alpha   90.00
_cell.angle_beta   90.00
_cell.angle_gamma   90.00
#
_symmetry.space_group_name_H-M   'P 1'
#
loop_
_entity.id
_entity.type
_entity.pdbx_description
1 polymer ?
#
loop_
_entity_poly.entity_id
_entity_poly.type
_entity_poly.pdbx_seq_one_letter_code
_entity_poly.pdbx_strand_id
1 'polypeptide(L)'
;MTTRHLVLDYINRYLNGQITLAQLVEWAETTLIEPAIPDNEDADVIMDVLSYLGAADTRGFPLTWGLLTEFIERLGGTVRVKVQYA
;
A
#
# COMPACT_ATOMS: atom_id res chain seq x y z
N MET A 1 -2.47 -10.77 10.63
CA MET A 1 -3.55 -9.77 10.84
C MET A 1 -3.19 -8.55 10.04
N THR A 2 -4.14 -8.02 9.28
CA THR A 2 -3.89 -6.88 8.40
C THR A 2 -4.26 -5.59 9.12
N THR A 3 -3.25 -4.75 9.35
CA THR A 3 -3.38 -3.46 10.04
C THR A 3 -3.03 -2.33 9.09
N ARG A 4 -3.44 -1.09 9.40
CA ARG A 4 -3.01 0.08 8.60
C ARG A 4 -1.49 0.20 8.54
N HIS A 5 -0.81 -0.13 9.65
CA HIS A 5 0.66 -0.13 9.72
C HIS A 5 1.29 -1.16 8.77
N LEU A 6 0.71 -2.36 8.65
CA LEU A 6 1.21 -3.38 7.73
C LEU A 6 1.08 -2.91 6.27
N VAL A 7 -0.05 -2.31 5.89
CA VAL A 7 -0.23 -1.76 4.54
C VAL A 7 0.77 -0.63 4.26
N LEU A 8 0.98 0.27 5.23
CA LEU A 8 2.02 1.31 5.15
C LEU A 8 3.42 0.74 4.98
N ASP A 9 3.77 -0.34 5.69
CA ASP A 9 5.08 -0.99 5.56
C ASP A 9 5.32 -1.50 4.15
N TYR A 10 4.33 -2.18 3.54
CA TYR A 10 4.45 -2.66 2.16
C TYR A 10 4.58 -1.52 1.14
N ILE A 11 3.80 -0.44 1.29
CA ILE A 11 3.95 0.76 0.45
C ILE A 11 5.35 1.36 0.63
N ASN A 12 5.84 1.47 1.87
CA ASN A 12 7.16 2.00 2.17
C ASN A 12 8.29 1.14 1.56
N ARG A 13 8.17 -0.19 1.66
CA ARG A 13 9.12 -1.14 1.05
C ARG A 13 9.16 -0.99 -0.47
N TYR A 14 8.00 -0.80 -1.11
CA TYR A 14 7.92 -0.53 -2.55
C TYR A 14 8.58 0.80 -2.92
N LEU A 15 8.26 1.89 -2.21
CA LEU A 15 8.83 3.22 -2.45
C LEU A 15 10.35 3.26 -2.29
N ASN A 16 10.91 2.43 -1.40
CA ASN A 16 12.35 2.32 -1.17
C ASN A 16 13.03 1.22 -2.02
N GLY A 17 12.31 0.63 -2.99
CA GLY A 17 12.86 -0.39 -3.90
C GLY A 17 13.23 -1.71 -3.22
N GLN A 18 12.72 -1.98 -2.02
CA GLN A 18 12.97 -3.21 -1.26
C GLN A 18 12.09 -4.37 -1.73
N ILE A 19 10.96 -4.06 -2.37
CA ILE A 19 10.11 -5.01 -3.09
C ILE A 19 9.74 -4.43 -4.45
N THR A 20 9.45 -5.30 -5.41
CA THR A 20 8.98 -4.90 -6.75
C THR A 20 7.49 -4.56 -6.73
N LEU A 21 7.00 -3.92 -7.80
CA LEU A 21 5.55 -3.70 -8.00
C LEU A 21 4.79 -5.03 -7.98
N ALA A 22 5.29 -6.06 -8.68
CA ALA A 22 4.66 -7.37 -8.73
C ALA A 22 4.53 -8.01 -7.34
N GLN A 23 5.55 -7.87 -6.49
CA GLN A 23 5.51 -8.37 -5.11
C GLN A 23 4.51 -7.59 -4.23
N LEU A 24 4.34 -6.29 -4.46
CA LEU A 24 3.33 -5.49 -3.78
C LEU A 24 1.91 -5.92 -4.19
N VAL A 25 1.68 -6.11 -5.49
CA VAL A 25 0.41 -6.59 -6.07
C VAL A 25 0.06 -7.98 -5.53
N GLU A 26 0.98 -8.94 -5.66
CA GLU A 26 0.79 -10.31 -5.20
C GLU A 26 0.47 -10.37 -3.70
N TRP A 27 1.16 -9.55 -2.89
CA TRP A 27 0.86 -9.45 -1.47
C TRP A 27 -0.54 -8.90 -1.22
N ALA A 28 -0.96 -7.86 -1.93
CA ALA A 28 -2.29 -7.28 -1.79
C ALA A 28 -3.39 -8.29 -2.20
N GLU A 29 -3.24 -8.95 -3.35
CA GLU A 29 -4.16 -9.99 -3.82
C GLU A 29 -4.26 -11.16 -2.82
N THR A 30 -3.13 -11.66 -2.33
CA THR A 30 -3.11 -12.74 -1.33
C THR A 30 -3.78 -12.32 -0.03
N THR A 31 -3.56 -11.07 0.39
CA THR A 31 -4.18 -10.51 1.61
C THR A 31 -5.70 -10.38 1.44
N LEU A 32 -6.19 -10.03 0.24
CA LEU A 32 -7.63 -9.92 -0.04
C LEU A 32 -8.39 -11.26 0.07
N ILE A 33 -7.71 -12.40 -0.07
CA ILE A 33 -8.33 -13.73 0.09
C ILE A 33 -8.82 -13.94 1.53
N GLU A 34 -7.99 -13.57 2.51
CA GLU A 34 -8.32 -13.62 3.93
C GLU A 34 -7.74 -12.39 4.64
N PRO A 35 -8.47 -11.26 4.64
CA PRO A 35 -7.94 -9.99 5.11
C PRO A 35 -7.53 -10.00 6.58
N ALA A 36 -8.19 -10.79 7.44
CA ALA A 36 -7.88 -10.91 8.87
C ALA A 36 -7.63 -9.53 9.54
N ILE A 37 -8.52 -8.56 9.27
CA ILE A 37 -8.47 -7.19 9.79
C ILE A 37 -9.02 -7.17 11.22
N PRO A 38 -8.27 -6.68 12.23
CA PRO A 38 -8.76 -6.53 13.60
C PRO A 38 -9.91 -5.52 13.74
N ASP A 39 -10.82 -5.74 14.70
CA ASP A 39 -11.98 -4.86 14.97
C ASP A 39 -11.61 -3.41 15.35
N ASN A 40 -10.37 -3.18 15.81
CA ASN A 40 -9.87 -1.86 16.19
C ASN A 40 -9.19 -1.09 15.03
N GLU A 41 -9.22 -1.64 13.82
CA GLU A 41 -8.71 -1.00 12.61
C GLU A 41 -9.85 -0.45 11.73
N ASP A 42 -9.51 0.49 10.86
CA ASP A 42 -10.43 0.99 9.84
C ASP A 42 -10.43 0.03 8.64
N ALA A 43 -11.36 -0.92 8.64
CA ALA A 43 -11.46 -1.95 7.62
C ALA A 43 -11.76 -1.37 6.23
N ASP A 44 -12.59 -0.32 6.14
CA ASP A 44 -12.97 0.30 4.87
C ASP A 44 -11.75 0.93 4.19
N VAL A 45 -10.94 1.68 4.96
CA VAL A 45 -9.70 2.27 4.43
C VAL A 45 -8.70 1.19 4.00
N ILE A 46 -8.52 0.13 4.81
CA ILE A 46 -7.60 -0.96 4.48
C ILE A 46 -8.04 -1.67 3.20
N MET A 47 -9.32 -2.01 3.08
CA MET A 47 -9.85 -2.75 1.94
C MET A 47 -9.81 -1.93 0.65
N ASP A 48 -10.09 -0.64 0.71
CA ASP A 48 -10.01 0.24 -0.47
C ASP A 48 -8.57 0.33 -1.00
N VAL A 49 -7.60 0.56 -0.11
CA VAL A 49 -6.18 0.61 -0.50
C VAL A 49 -5.71 -0.74 -1.03
N LEU A 50 -6.00 -1.84 -0.33
CA LEU A 50 -5.61 -3.18 -0.78
C LEU A 50 -6.20 -3.54 -2.15
N SER A 51 -7.46 -3.20 -2.38
CA SER A 51 -8.13 -3.46 -3.65
C SER A 51 -7.46 -2.73 -4.80
N TYR A 52 -7.04 -1.47 -4.59
CA TYR A 52 -6.29 -0.73 -5.60
C TYR A 52 -4.89 -1.32 -5.80
N LEU A 53 -4.17 -1.62 -4.72
CA LEU A 53 -2.83 -2.22 -4.78
C LEU A 53 -2.84 -3.56 -5.53
N GLY A 54 -3.89 -4.38 -5.36
CA GLY A 54 -4.05 -5.64 -6.07
C GLY A 54 -4.28 -5.50 -7.58
N ALA A 55 -4.59 -4.31 -8.08
CA ALA A 55 -4.76 -4.04 -9.51
C ALA A 55 -3.63 -3.17 -10.11
N ALA A 56 -2.63 -2.83 -9.30
CA ALA A 56 -1.69 -1.74 -9.57
C ALA A 56 -0.70 -1.98 -10.74
N ASP A 57 -0.55 -3.22 -11.20
CA ASP A 57 0.25 -3.58 -12.37
C ASP A 57 -0.52 -3.42 -13.71
N THR A 58 -1.80 -3.06 -13.65
CA THR A 58 -2.63 -2.82 -14.82
C THR A 58 -2.62 -1.34 -15.23
N ARG A 59 -2.92 -1.07 -16.51
CA ARG A 59 -2.98 0.31 -17.03
C ARG A 59 -4.10 1.16 -16.42
N GLY A 60 -5.13 0.54 -15.84
CA GLY A 60 -6.29 1.23 -15.27
C GLY A 60 -6.04 1.78 -13.86
N PHE A 61 -5.02 1.28 -13.17
CA PHE A 61 -4.79 1.55 -11.74
C PHE A 61 -3.34 1.94 -11.47
N PRO A 62 -2.81 3.02 -12.07
CA PRO A 62 -1.42 3.41 -11.85
C PRO A 62 -1.17 3.88 -10.40
N LEU A 63 -0.03 3.49 -9.82
CA LEU A 63 0.47 4.04 -8.55
C LEU A 63 1.20 5.36 -8.78
N THR A 64 0.42 6.41 -9.04
CA THR A 64 0.97 7.77 -9.14
C THR A 64 1.47 8.24 -7.77
N TRP A 65 2.42 9.19 -7.76
CA TRP A 65 2.91 9.78 -6.51
C TRP A 65 1.79 10.40 -5.66
N GLY A 66 0.83 11.10 -6.29
CA GLY A 66 -0.30 11.71 -5.59
C GLY A 66 -1.18 10.66 -4.91
N LEU A 67 -1.48 9.57 -5.61
CA LEU A 67 -2.28 8.48 -5.05
C LEU A 67 -1.56 7.76 -3.90
N LEU A 68 -0.27 7.47 -4.06
CA LEU A 68 0.53 6.86 -2.99
C LEU A 68 0.58 7.75 -1.75
N THR A 69 0.65 9.07 -1.93
CA THR A 69 0.61 10.04 -0.83
C THR A 69 -0.76 10.02 -0.15
N GLU A 70 -1.86 10.01 -0.90
CA GLU A 70 -3.22 9.92 -0.37
C GLU A 70 -3.44 8.64 0.44
N PHE A 71 -2.99 7.49 -0.08
CA PHE A 71 -3.07 6.21 0.64
C PHE A 71 -2.30 6.27 1.95
N ILE A 72 -1.08 6.81 1.94
CA ILE A 72 -0.26 6.94 3.14
C ILE A 72 -0.96 7.82 4.19
N GLU A 73 -1.54 8.95 3.79
CA GLU A 73 -2.26 9.86 4.69
C GLU A 73 -3.52 9.19 5.29
N ARG A 74 -4.32 8.51 4.47
CA ARG A 74 -5.53 7.79 4.91
C ARG A 74 -5.21 6.66 5.88
N LEU A 75 -4.07 5.99 5.70
CA LEU A 75 -3.58 4.97 6.62
C LEU A 75 -2.96 5.55 7.90
N GLY A 76 -2.84 6.88 8.02
CA GLY A 76 -2.30 7.58 9.20
C GLY A 76 -0.79 7.81 9.18
N GLY A 77 -0.15 7.65 8.02
CA GLY A 77 1.26 7.92 7.80
C GLY A 77 1.52 9.31 7.20
N THR A 78 2.79 9.63 7.03
CA THR A 78 3.25 10.81 6.28
C THR A 78 4.44 10.43 5.42
N VAL A 79 4.50 10.94 4.19
CA VAL A 79 5.60 10.65 3.27
C VAL A 79 6.62 11.80 3.22
N ARG A 80 7.92 11.48 3.14
CA ARG A 80 8.99 12.45 2.90
C ARG A 80 9.99 11.88 1.91
N VAL A 81 10.21 12.59 0.81
CA VAL A 81 11.21 12.22 -0.20
C VAL A 81 12.58 12.77 0.21
N LYS A 82 13.61 11.92 0.18
CA LYS A 82 15.01 12.34 0.31
C LYS A 82 15.74 11.98 -0.97
N VAL A 83 16.27 12.99 -1.66
CA VAL A 83 17.12 12.82 -2.84
C VAL A 83 18.57 12.98 -2.41
N GLN A 84 19.43 12.05 -2.82
CA GLN A 84 20.88 12.11 -2.61
C GLN A 84 21.57 12.23 -3.97
N TYR A 85 22.60 13.07 -4.02
CA TYR A 85 23.47 13.24 -5.18
C TYR A 85 24.84 12.66 -4.85
N ALA A 86 25.52 12.10 -5.85
CA ALA A 86 26.88 11.57 -5.73
C ALA A 86 27.93 12.68 -5.75
#